data_AF-A0A7S4REA3-F1
#
_entry.id   AF-A0A7S4REA3-F1
#
_cell.length_a   1.000
_cell.length_b   1.000
_cell.length_c   1.000
_cell.angle_alpha   90.00
_cell.angle_beta   90.00
_cell.angle_gamma   90.00
#
_symmetry.space_group_name_H-M   'P 1'
#
loop_
_entity.id
_entity.type
_entity.pdbx_description
1 polymer ?
#
loop_
_entity_poly.entity_id
_entity_poly.type
_entity_poly.pdbx_seq_one_letter_code
_entity_poly.pdbx_strand_id
1 'polypeptide(L)'
;RAAALPAPAGGPPQRQRGGGARYEVVAPRVAVREAPSLGAPVQFAERRGAVVELHEWDETRSWRLVVDRCDRPGWMLLDHPRHGALLRPAGLPFQRDPLSPVGVAARENDAHHLQLFVDAGLDFDAPDA
;
A
#
# COMPACT_ATOMS: atom_id res chain seq x y z
N ARG A 1 -5.39 -42.77 21.35
CA ARG A 1 -4.70 -42.25 20.14
C ARG A 1 -5.32 -40.88 19.84
N ALA A 2 -4.62 -39.79 20.15
CA ALA A 2 -5.11 -38.44 19.89
C ALA A 2 -5.02 -38.16 18.38
N ALA A 3 -6.12 -37.77 17.77
CA ALA A 3 -6.15 -37.33 16.37
C ALA A 3 -5.57 -35.91 16.30
N ALA A 4 -4.48 -35.76 15.56
CA ALA A 4 -3.89 -34.47 15.27
C ALA A 4 -4.84 -33.65 14.38
N LEU A 5 -5.20 -32.46 14.83
CA LEU A 5 -5.89 -31.46 14.03
C LEU A 5 -5.01 -31.12 12.80
N PRO A 6 -5.57 -30.94 11.60
CA PRO A 6 -4.79 -30.45 10.48
C PRO A 6 -4.31 -29.02 10.77
N ALA A 7 -3.02 -28.76 10.53
CA ALA A 7 -2.43 -27.44 10.62
C ALA A 7 -3.26 -26.42 9.80
N PRO A 8 -3.46 -25.18 10.28
CA PRO A 8 -4.08 -24.16 9.45
C PRO A 8 -3.18 -23.97 8.22
N ALA A 9 -3.74 -24.21 7.04
CA ALA A 9 -3.09 -23.91 5.78
C ALA A 9 -2.78 -22.40 5.78
N GLY A 10 -1.52 -22.06 6.04
CA GLY A 10 -0.97 -20.71 5.96
C GLY A 10 -0.90 -20.25 4.50
N GLY A 11 -2.04 -20.20 3.82
CA GLY A 11 -2.16 -19.35 2.65
C GLY A 11 -1.97 -17.90 3.08
N PRO A 12 -1.38 -17.03 2.23
CA PRO A 12 -1.37 -15.60 2.52
C PRO A 12 -2.82 -15.16 2.82
N PRO A 13 -3.03 -14.23 3.77
CA PRO A 13 -4.37 -13.79 4.13
C PRO A 13 -5.14 -13.45 2.85
N GLN A 14 -6.34 -14.01 2.68
CA GLN A 14 -7.23 -13.64 1.58
C GLN A 14 -7.64 -12.18 1.80
N ARG A 15 -6.88 -11.27 1.17
CA ARG A 15 -7.03 -9.83 1.27
C ARG A 15 -8.32 -9.44 0.55
N GLN A 16 -9.39 -9.27 1.32
CA GLN A 16 -10.73 -8.99 0.79
C GLN A 16 -10.77 -7.62 0.11
N ARG A 17 -11.41 -7.57 -1.06
CA ARG A 17 -11.80 -6.32 -1.72
C ARG A 17 -12.82 -5.58 -0.85
N GLY A 18 -12.63 -4.29 -0.65
CA GLY A 18 -13.48 -3.41 0.15
C GLY A 18 -12.93 -3.05 1.53
N GLY A 19 -11.73 -3.53 1.88
CA GLY A 19 -11.04 -3.18 3.14
C GLY A 19 -9.84 -2.26 2.97
N GLY A 20 -9.46 -1.94 1.74
CA GLY A 20 -8.32 -1.05 1.47
C GLY A 20 -8.72 0.42 1.36
N ALA A 21 -7.72 1.27 1.45
CA ALA A 21 -7.87 2.69 1.25
C ALA A 21 -7.84 3.07 -0.22
N ARG A 22 -8.68 4.03 -0.61
CA ARG A 22 -8.80 4.47 -2.01
C ARG A 22 -7.75 5.51 -2.34
N TYR A 23 -6.99 5.26 -3.39
CA TYR A 23 -5.96 6.14 -3.90
C TYR A 23 -6.22 6.47 -5.35
N GLU A 24 -6.05 7.73 -5.70
CA GLU A 24 -6.03 8.21 -7.07
C GLU A 24 -4.60 8.26 -7.60
N VAL A 25 -4.43 7.78 -8.82
CA VAL A 25 -3.18 7.90 -9.57
C VAL A 25 -3.03 9.36 -10.04
N VAL A 26 -2.09 10.09 -9.46
CA VAL A 26 -1.83 11.49 -9.82
C VAL A 26 -0.74 11.63 -10.90
N ALA A 27 0.18 10.66 -10.96
CA ALA A 27 1.19 10.59 -12.00
C ALA A 27 0.59 10.18 -13.36
N PRO A 28 1.25 10.51 -14.49
CA PRO A 28 0.76 10.15 -15.83
C PRO A 28 0.52 8.65 -15.99
N ARG A 29 1.36 7.82 -15.36
CA ARG A 29 1.24 6.36 -15.35
C ARG A 29 1.96 5.78 -14.15
N VAL A 30 1.35 4.80 -13.49
CA VAL A 30 1.95 4.08 -12.35
C VAL A 30 1.96 2.59 -12.64
N ALA A 31 3.14 1.99 -12.56
CA ALA A 31 3.31 0.57 -12.78
C ALA A 31 2.88 -0.22 -11.54
N VAL A 32 2.06 -1.25 -11.75
CA VAL A 32 1.77 -2.29 -10.79
C VAL A 32 2.73 -3.44 -11.04
N ARG A 33 3.51 -3.79 -10.01
CA ARG A 33 4.57 -4.79 -10.11
C ARG A 33 4.21 -6.04 -9.32
N GLU A 34 4.85 -7.15 -9.66
CA GLU A 34 4.65 -8.41 -8.94
C GLU A 34 5.28 -8.40 -7.54
N ALA A 35 6.36 -7.65 -7.35
CA ALA A 35 7.04 -7.47 -6.08
C ALA A 35 7.30 -5.98 -5.81
N PRO A 36 7.49 -5.56 -4.54
CA PRO A 36 7.72 -4.17 -4.14
C PRO A 36 9.15 -3.71 -4.47
N SER A 37 9.52 -3.77 -5.74
CA SER A 37 10.85 -3.40 -6.23
C SER A 37 10.76 -2.74 -7.60
N LEU A 38 11.61 -1.73 -7.84
CA LEU A 38 11.71 -1.05 -9.14
C LEU A 38 12.21 -1.99 -10.25
N GLY A 39 12.86 -3.10 -9.90
CA GLY A 39 13.33 -4.12 -10.85
C GLY A 39 12.31 -5.24 -11.11
N ALA A 40 11.24 -5.34 -10.32
CA ALA A 40 10.26 -6.41 -10.46
C ALA A 40 9.45 -6.28 -11.76
N PRO A 41 9.00 -7.40 -12.36
CA PRO A 41 8.21 -7.37 -13.58
C PRO A 41 6.92 -6.57 -13.37
N VAL A 42 6.61 -5.73 -14.37
CA VAL A 42 5.38 -4.92 -14.40
C VAL A 42 4.25 -5.81 -14.88
N GLN A 43 3.26 -6.05 -14.03
CA GLN A 43 2.06 -6.82 -14.42
C GLN A 43 1.14 -5.96 -15.29
N PHE A 44 0.86 -4.74 -14.84
CA PHE A 44 0.03 -3.78 -15.54
C PHE A 44 0.38 -2.36 -15.08
N ALA A 45 -0.24 -1.35 -15.65
CA ALA A 45 0.00 0.02 -15.23
C ALA A 45 -1.29 0.81 -15.28
N GLU A 46 -1.54 1.55 -14.21
CA GLU A 46 -2.69 2.42 -14.08
C GLU A 46 -2.37 3.82 -14.61
N ARG A 47 -3.40 4.48 -15.13
CA ARG A 47 -3.29 5.81 -15.72
C ARG A 47 -3.72 6.87 -14.73
N ARG A 48 -3.26 8.10 -14.94
CA ARG A 48 -3.71 9.27 -14.18
C ARG A 48 -5.24 9.33 -14.08
N GLY A 49 -5.75 9.58 -12.88
CA GLY A 49 -7.17 9.65 -12.55
C GLY A 49 -7.82 8.29 -12.25
N ALA A 50 -7.08 7.18 -12.38
CA ALA A 50 -7.57 5.89 -11.93
C ALA A 50 -7.61 5.84 -10.41
N VAL A 51 -8.73 5.39 -9.84
CA VAL A 51 -8.86 5.13 -8.41
C VAL A 51 -8.61 3.65 -8.16
N VAL A 52 -7.59 3.35 -7.37
CA VAL A 52 -7.19 2.01 -6.95
C VAL A 52 -7.40 1.84 -5.46
N GLU A 53 -7.68 0.61 -5.05
CA GLU A 53 -7.78 0.25 -3.64
C GLU A 53 -6.44 -0.33 -3.18
N LEU A 54 -5.79 0.36 -2.25
CA LEU A 54 -4.51 -0.01 -1.68
C LEU A 54 -4.71 -0.55 -0.27
N HIS A 55 -3.95 -1.57 0.08
CA HIS A 55 -4.09 -2.30 1.34
C HIS A 55 -2.81 -2.19 2.15
N GLU A 56 -1.95 -3.20 2.03
CA GLU A 56 -0.79 -3.42 2.89
C GLU A 56 0.41 -2.60 2.48
N TRP A 57 1.29 -2.32 3.45
CA TRP A 57 2.59 -1.71 3.19
C TRP A 57 3.67 -2.75 3.01
N ASP A 58 4.66 -2.41 2.18
CA ASP A 58 5.92 -3.13 2.13
C ASP A 58 6.84 -2.73 3.30
N GLU A 59 7.88 -3.53 3.58
CA GLU A 59 8.91 -3.23 4.58
C GLU A 59 9.57 -1.86 4.36
N THR A 60 9.75 -1.46 3.10
CA THR A 60 10.31 -0.15 2.73
C THR A 60 9.33 1.02 2.90
N ARG A 61 8.05 0.72 3.21
CA ARG A 61 6.96 1.71 3.40
C ARG A 61 6.78 2.68 2.24
N SER A 62 7.27 2.31 1.06
CA SER A 62 7.16 3.12 -0.17
C SER A 62 6.18 2.49 -1.15
N TRP A 63 5.90 1.19 -0.97
CA TRP A 63 5.00 0.42 -1.79
C TRP A 63 3.77 0.04 -1.01
N ARG A 64 2.64 0.04 -1.72
CA ARG A 64 1.39 -0.50 -1.24
C ARG A 64 0.89 -1.61 -2.13
N LEU A 65 0.28 -2.58 -1.48
CA LEU A 65 -0.35 -3.68 -2.17
C LEU A 65 -1.69 -3.23 -2.76
N VAL A 66 -1.90 -3.52 -4.03
CA VAL A 66 -3.17 -3.42 -4.75
C VAL A 66 -3.65 -4.81 -5.12
N VAL A 67 -4.96 -5.02 -5.17
CA VAL A 67 -5.55 -6.24 -5.73
C VAL A 67 -6.31 -5.88 -7.01
N ASP A 68 -5.93 -6.49 -8.14
CA ASP A 68 -6.57 -6.26 -9.43
C ASP A 68 -7.99 -6.89 -9.48
N ARG A 69 -8.77 -6.56 -10.52
CA ARG A 69 -10.10 -7.13 -10.78
C ARG A 69 -10.11 -8.65 -10.92
N CYS A 70 -8.96 -9.25 -11.22
CA CYS A 70 -8.75 -10.70 -11.30
C CYS A 70 -8.24 -11.32 -9.98
N ASP A 71 -8.27 -10.59 -8.87
CA ASP A 71 -7.78 -11.04 -7.56
C ASP A 71 -6.28 -11.33 -7.52
N ARG A 72 -5.53 -10.64 -8.41
CA ARG A 72 -4.09 -10.75 -8.48
C ARG A 72 -3.47 -9.68 -7.58
N PRO A 73 -2.67 -10.06 -6.58
CA PRO A 73 -1.92 -9.09 -5.79
C PRO A 73 -0.85 -8.43 -6.66
N GLY A 74 -0.68 -7.14 -6.48
CA GLY A 74 0.37 -6.36 -7.09
C GLY A 74 0.84 -5.26 -6.14
N TRP A 75 1.98 -4.67 -6.44
CA TRP A 75 2.59 -3.63 -5.64
C TRP A 75 2.68 -2.34 -6.44
N MET A 76 2.20 -1.26 -5.86
CA MET A 76 2.27 0.08 -6.44
C MET A 76 3.11 0.98 -5.56
N LEU A 77 4.01 1.71 -6.19
CA LEU A 77 4.86 2.69 -5.52
C LEU A 77 4.06 3.99 -5.29
N LEU A 78 4.06 4.48 -4.06
CA LEU A 78 3.37 5.72 -3.68
C LEU A 78 4.09 6.98 -4.14
N ASP A 79 5.41 6.99 -3.96
CA ASP A 79 6.27 8.11 -4.28
C ASP A 79 7.55 7.60 -4.94
N HIS A 80 7.92 8.18 -6.08
CA HIS A 80 9.13 7.81 -6.79
C HIS A 80 10.23 8.83 -6.54
N PRO A 81 11.45 8.42 -6.16
CA PRO A 81 12.51 9.36 -5.78
C PRO A 81 12.89 10.38 -6.86
N ARG A 82 12.62 10.08 -8.13
CA ARG A 82 12.82 11.00 -9.27
C ARG A 82 11.57 11.65 -9.84
N HIS A 83 10.39 11.08 -9.63
CA HIS A 83 9.15 11.54 -10.28
C HIS A 83 8.16 12.14 -9.27
N GLY A 84 8.45 12.03 -7.97
CA GLY A 84 7.59 12.47 -6.88
C GLY A 84 6.34 11.61 -6.73
N ALA A 85 5.28 12.26 -6.26
CA ALA A 85 3.96 11.70 -6.01
C ALA A 85 3.43 10.86 -7.19
N LEU A 86 3.27 9.55 -6.99
CA LEU A 86 2.63 8.66 -7.95
C LEU A 86 1.15 8.45 -7.63
N LEU A 87 0.87 8.20 -6.35
CA LEU A 87 -0.46 7.92 -5.81
C LEU A 87 -0.76 8.88 -4.67
N ARG A 88 -2.00 9.36 -4.60
CA ARG A 88 -2.50 10.15 -3.47
C ARG A 88 -3.88 9.65 -3.05
N PRO A 89 -4.24 9.71 -1.75
CA PRO A 89 -5.54 9.26 -1.29
C PRO A 89 -6.66 10.04 -1.98
N ALA A 90 -7.65 9.31 -2.49
CA ALA A 90 -8.72 9.88 -3.30
C ALA A 90 -9.63 10.79 -2.45
N GLY A 91 -10.09 11.90 -3.03
CA GLY A 91 -11.01 12.84 -2.36
C GLY A 91 -10.31 13.91 -1.50
N LEU A 92 -9.00 14.05 -1.61
CA LEU A 92 -8.22 15.09 -0.95
C LEU A 92 -7.56 16.02 -1.97
N PRO A 93 -7.27 17.28 -1.59
CA PRO A 93 -6.46 18.15 -2.43
C PRO A 93 -5.11 17.49 -2.73
N PHE A 94 -4.59 17.73 -3.92
CA PHE A 94 -3.29 17.21 -4.33
C PHE A 94 -2.21 17.64 -3.33
N GLN A 95 -1.60 16.67 -2.66
CA GLN A 95 -0.48 16.88 -1.74
C GLN A 95 0.83 16.67 -2.50
N ARG A 96 1.68 17.70 -2.52
CA ARG A 96 2.99 17.64 -3.18
C ARG A 96 4.01 16.87 -2.32
N ASP A 97 3.88 16.95 -1.01
CA ASP A 97 4.77 16.29 -0.06
C ASP A 97 4.55 14.77 -0.02
N PRO A 98 5.61 14.00 0.25
CA PRO A 98 5.50 12.55 0.39
C PRO A 98 4.56 12.23 1.56
N LEU A 99 3.67 11.27 1.33
CA LEU A 99 2.76 10.82 2.37
C LEU A 99 3.56 10.11 3.47
N SER A 100 3.45 10.60 4.71
CA SER A 100 3.95 9.85 5.86
C SER A 100 3.17 8.54 5.98
N PRO A 101 3.84 7.37 6.00
CA PRO A 101 3.16 6.09 6.15
C PRO A 101 2.36 6.02 7.46
N VAL A 102 2.86 6.68 8.52
CA VAL A 102 2.18 6.81 9.82
C VAL A 102 0.95 7.70 9.69
N GLY A 103 1.07 8.89 9.10
CA GLY A 103 -0.06 9.80 8.93
C GLY A 103 -1.18 9.19 8.08
N VAL A 104 -0.80 8.40 7.07
CA VAL A 104 -1.74 7.63 6.27
C VAL A 104 -2.42 6.53 7.09
N ALA A 105 -1.67 5.66 7.78
CA ALA A 105 -2.26 4.59 8.57
C ALA A 105 -3.14 5.13 9.71
N ALA A 106 -2.73 6.25 10.32
CA ALA A 106 -3.53 6.97 11.33
C ALA A 106 -4.87 7.42 10.73
N ARG A 107 -4.83 7.99 9.53
CA ARG A 107 -6.05 8.47 8.86
C ARG A 107 -6.93 7.35 8.33
N GLU A 108 -6.33 6.22 7.95
CA GLU A 108 -7.05 5.02 7.50
C GLU A 108 -7.59 4.19 8.66
N ASN A 109 -7.33 4.61 9.91
CA ASN A 109 -7.66 3.87 11.12
C ASN A 109 -7.10 2.43 11.10
N ASP A 110 -5.95 2.25 10.43
CA ASP A 110 -5.27 0.97 10.33
C ASP A 110 -4.40 0.74 11.57
N ALA A 111 -5.08 0.36 12.65
CA ALA A 111 -4.45 0.13 13.95
C ALA A 111 -3.35 -0.94 13.90
N HIS A 112 -3.46 -1.92 12.98
CA HIS A 112 -2.47 -2.97 12.81
C HIS A 112 -1.15 -2.41 12.26
N HIS A 113 -1.20 -1.60 11.20
CA HIS A 113 -0.01 -0.95 10.68
C HIS A 113 0.52 0.14 11.61
N LEU A 114 -0.34 0.86 12.32
CA LEU A 114 0.11 1.81 13.35
C LEU A 114 0.92 1.11 14.45
N GLN A 115 0.45 -0.03 14.95
CA GLN A 115 1.21 -0.83 15.92
C GLN A 115 2.55 -1.29 15.35
N LEU A 116 2.57 -1.79 14.11
CA LEU A 116 3.82 -2.16 13.43
C LEU A 116 4.79 -0.98 13.29
N PHE A 117 4.28 0.23 13.06
CA PHE A 117 5.11 1.43 12.96
C PHE A 117 5.67 1.87 14.32
N VAL A 118 4.88 1.73 15.38
CA VAL A 118 5.33 1.93 16.77
C VAL A 118 6.41 0.92 17.15
N ASP A 119 6.20 -0.37 16.91
CA ASP A 119 7.18 -1.43 17.19
C ASP A 119 8.47 -1.27 16.38
N ALA A 120 8.36 -0.78 15.14
CA ALA A 120 9.51 -0.52 14.28
C ALA A 120 10.27 0.78 14.63
N GLY A 121 9.91 1.46 15.72
CA GLY A 121 10.62 2.63 16.25
C GLY A 121 10.59 3.86 15.34
N LEU A 122 9.50 4.05 14.58
CA LEU A 122 9.32 5.28 13.81
C LEU A 122 9.20 6.47 14.75
N ASP A 123 10.02 7.49 14.52
CA ASP A 123 9.98 8.74 15.25
C ASP A 123 8.69 9.50 14.89
N PHE A 124 7.85 9.75 15.89
CA PHE A 124 6.52 10.36 15.73
C PHE A 124 6.55 11.89 15.68
N ASP A 125 7.73 12.49 15.89
CA ASP A 125 7.92 13.95 15.99
C ASP A 125 8.32 14.59 14.65
N ALA A 126 7.65 14.20 13.55
CA ALA A 126 7.74 14.98 12.31
C ALA A 126 6.69 16.12 12.38
N PRO A 127 7.09 17.41 12.44
CA PRO A 127 6.13 18.50 12.43
C PRO A 127 5.37 18.50 11.08
N ASP A 128 4.04 18.61 11.15
CA ASP A 128 3.20 18.97 10.01
C ASP A 128 3.75 20.28 9.40
N ALA A 129 4.18 20.22 8.13
CA ALA A 129 4.65 21.36 7.35
C ALA A 129 3.62 21.71 6.27
#